data_AF-A0A9D7RH17-F1
#
_entry.id   AF-A0A9D7RH17-F1
#
_cell.length_a   1.000
_cell.length_b   1.000
_cell.length_c   1.000
_cell.angle_alpha   90.00
_cell.angle_beta   90.00
_cell.angle_gamma   90.00
#
_symmetry.space_group_name_H-M   'P 1'
#
loop_
_entity.id
_entity.type
_entity.pdbx_description
1 polymer ?
#
loop_
_entity_poly.entity_id
_entity_poly.type
_entity_poly.pdbx_seq_one_letter_code
_entity_poly.pdbx_strand_id
1 'polypeptide(L)'
;MSYPHRFALLLLLWTGVAVSAKDQEAHQIALDGGFASTRDAIIKEVERGDLYREITEAQKQTLFAGLDEIDRRLQTRTGASDEAKKLQQDLNALLLQVAADSKLICRRERGLGSNIPTRICMTVAARKRQEEAMSKDDLRRQLASPNGSGG
;
A
#
# COMPACT_ATOMS: atom_id res chain seq x y z
N MET A 1 -47.48 46.04 -26.72
CA MET A 1 -46.06 46.24 -27.11
C MET A 1 -45.22 45.29 -26.27
N SER A 2 -44.88 44.14 -26.86
CA SER A 2 -43.87 43.15 -26.45
C SER A 2 -42.46 43.77 -26.57
N TYR A 3 -41.35 43.42 -25.93
CA TYR A 3 -40.71 42.22 -25.31
C TYR A 3 -39.66 42.80 -24.29
N PRO A 4 -38.95 42.07 -23.37
CA PRO A 4 -38.08 40.98 -23.83
C PRO A 4 -37.54 39.92 -22.83
N HIS A 5 -36.81 38.96 -23.43
CA HIS A 5 -35.78 38.06 -22.86
C HIS A 5 -36.23 37.13 -21.72
N ARG A 6 -36.52 35.84 -21.90
CA ARG A 6 -35.70 34.77 -22.52
C ARG A 6 -34.21 34.92 -22.23
N PHE A 7 -33.75 34.53 -21.04
CA PHE A 7 -32.39 34.06 -20.69
C PHE A 7 -32.44 33.65 -19.21
N ALA A 8 -32.91 32.45 -18.84
CA ALA A 8 -32.15 31.20 -18.84
C ALA A 8 -30.67 31.40 -18.48
N LEU A 9 -30.33 31.37 -17.20
CA LEU A 9 -28.97 31.13 -16.71
C LEU A 9 -29.01 30.55 -15.29
N LEU A 10 -29.39 29.27 -15.22
CA LEU A 10 -29.13 28.38 -14.09
C LEU A 10 -27.64 28.04 -14.10
N LEU A 11 -26.83 28.79 -13.35
CA LEU A 11 -25.43 28.46 -13.07
C LEU A 11 -25.38 27.34 -12.02
N LEU A 12 -25.44 26.09 -12.48
CA LEU A 12 -25.09 24.91 -11.69
C LEU A 12 -23.57 24.91 -11.46
N LEU A 13 -23.13 25.49 -10.34
CA LEU A 13 -21.77 25.38 -9.85
C LEU A 13 -21.51 23.93 -9.40
N TRP A 14 -20.89 23.17 -10.29
CA TRP A 14 -20.37 21.83 -10.01
C TRP A 14 -19.11 21.97 -9.16
N THR A 15 -19.25 22.02 -7.84
CA THR A 15 -18.11 21.96 -6.92
C THR A 15 -17.55 20.53 -6.94
N GLY A 16 -16.53 20.32 -7.76
CA GLY A 16 -15.75 19.09 -7.75
C GLY A 16 -15.03 18.93 -6.41
N VAL A 17 -15.44 17.96 -5.60
CA VAL A 17 -14.72 17.58 -4.38
C VAL A 17 -13.44 16.86 -4.80
N ALA A 18 -12.29 17.50 -4.59
CA ALA A 18 -11.00 16.83 -4.70
C ALA A 18 -10.86 15.86 -3.51
N VAL A 19 -10.97 14.55 -3.76
CA VAL A 19 -10.63 13.53 -2.76
C VAL A 19 -9.11 13.50 -2.64
N SER A 20 -8.61 14.05 -1.53
CA SER A 20 -7.21 13.91 -1.14
C SER A 20 -7.00 12.50 -0.58
N ALA A 21 -6.11 11.72 -1.20
CA ALA A 21 -5.67 10.45 -0.63
C ALA A 21 -5.01 10.72 0.72
N LYS A 22 -5.67 10.33 1.82
CA LYS A 22 -5.09 10.40 3.15
C LYS A 22 -3.88 9.45 3.19
N ASP A 23 -2.76 9.93 3.72
CA ASP A 23 -1.64 9.05 4.09
C ASP A 23 -2.16 8.19 5.24
N GLN A 24 -2.61 6.98 4.92
CA GLN A 24 -3.25 6.09 5.87
C GLN A 24 -2.16 5.31 6.59
N GLU A 25 -2.12 5.44 7.92
CA GLU A 25 -1.12 4.78 8.76
C GLU A 25 -1.45 3.29 8.95
N ALA A 26 -0.43 2.47 9.16
CA ALA A 26 -0.61 1.06 9.48
C ALA A 26 -1.47 0.90 10.74
N HIS A 27 -2.45 0.00 10.69
CA HIS A 27 -3.20 -0.39 11.89
C HIS A 27 -2.26 -0.98 12.95
N GLN A 28 -2.44 -0.58 14.20
CA GLN A 28 -1.73 -1.13 15.34
C GLN A 28 -2.64 -2.07 16.13
N ILE A 29 -2.17 -3.30 16.32
CA ILE A 29 -2.83 -4.30 17.16
C ILE A 29 -2.55 -3.98 18.62
N ALA A 30 -3.61 -3.77 19.39
CA ALA A 30 -3.60 -3.67 20.85
C ALA A 30 -4.29 -4.90 21.46
N LEU A 31 -3.79 -5.39 22.59
CA LEU A 31 -4.29 -6.59 23.29
C LEU A 31 -5.33 -6.26 24.37
N ASP A 32 -6.03 -5.15 24.23
CA ASP A 32 -7.03 -4.66 25.16
C ASP A 32 -8.45 -4.97 24.66
N GLY A 33 -9.46 -4.36 25.28
CA GLY A 33 -10.86 -4.52 24.88
C GLY A 33 -11.17 -4.06 23.45
N GLY A 34 -10.26 -3.34 22.78
CA GLY A 34 -10.39 -2.90 21.39
C GLY A 34 -9.92 -3.92 20.34
N PHE A 35 -9.34 -5.05 20.77
CA PHE A 35 -8.72 -6.02 19.84
C PHE A 35 -9.68 -6.51 18.75
N ALA A 36 -10.89 -6.96 19.10
CA ALA A 36 -11.85 -7.52 18.13
C ALA A 36 -12.19 -6.51 17.01
N SER A 37 -12.46 -5.25 17.38
CA SER A 37 -12.73 -4.20 16.40
C SER A 37 -11.53 -3.89 15.50
N THR A 38 -10.32 -3.97 16.07
CA THR A 38 -9.06 -3.74 15.33
C THR A 38 -8.79 -4.88 14.37
N ARG A 39 -9.01 -6.13 14.79
CA ARG A 39 -8.91 -7.33 13.94
C ARG A 39 -9.81 -7.21 12.72
N ASP A 40 -11.08 -6.87 12.91
CA ASP A 40 -12.04 -6.75 11.81
C ASP A 40 -11.66 -5.62 10.84
N ALA A 41 -11.16 -4.50 11.37
CA ALA A 41 -10.65 -3.40 10.54
C ALA A 41 -9.44 -3.83 9.69
N ILE A 42 -8.49 -4.55 10.28
CA ILE A 42 -7.31 -5.08 9.58
C ILE A 42 -7.74 -6.05 8.47
N ILE A 43 -8.61 -7.01 8.78
CA ILE A 43 -9.09 -7.99 7.79
C ILE A 43 -9.74 -7.26 6.61
N LYS A 44 -10.66 -6.33 6.89
CA LYS A 44 -11.35 -5.56 5.85
C LYS A 44 -10.38 -4.73 5.00
N GLU A 45 -9.34 -4.16 5.60
CA GLU A 45 -8.36 -3.35 4.89
C GLU A 45 -7.43 -4.22 4.02
N VAL A 46 -7.04 -5.40 4.51
CA VAL A 46 -6.26 -6.39 3.74
C VAL A 46 -7.06 -6.91 2.54
N GLU A 47 -8.36 -7.16 2.71
CA GLU A 47 -9.25 -7.59 1.62
C GLU A 47 -9.52 -6.49 0.60
N ARG A 48 -9.68 -5.24 1.05
CA ARG A 48 -9.85 -4.09 0.15
C ARG A 48 -8.59 -3.84 -0.66
N GLY A 49 -7.43 -4.04 -0.06
CA GLY A 49 -6.14 -3.89 -0.72
C GLY A 49 -5.78 -2.43 -1.02
N ASP A 50 -6.15 -1.46 -0.18
CA ASP A 50 -5.70 -0.07 -0.35
C ASP A 50 -4.38 0.18 0.41
N LEU A 51 -4.34 -0.09 1.71
CA LEU A 51 -3.16 0.14 2.55
C LEU A 51 -2.12 -0.99 2.45
N TYR A 52 -2.56 -2.22 2.17
CA TYR A 52 -1.72 -3.43 2.19
C TYR A 52 -1.60 -4.08 0.81
N ARG A 53 -1.48 -3.29 -0.27
CA ARG A 53 -1.43 -3.77 -1.67
C ARG A 53 -0.35 -4.81 -1.96
N GLU A 54 0.80 -4.67 -1.30
CA GLU A 54 1.96 -5.55 -1.52
C GLU A 54 1.98 -6.75 -0.57
N ILE A 55 0.90 -6.99 0.19
CA ILE A 55 0.81 -8.18 1.03
C ILE A 55 0.73 -9.44 0.18
N THR A 56 1.62 -10.39 0.47
CA THR A 56 1.63 -11.69 -0.19
C THR A 56 0.61 -12.66 0.44
N GLU A 57 0.23 -13.71 -0.28
CA GLU A 57 -0.68 -14.73 0.26
C GLU A 57 -0.12 -15.43 1.51
N ALA A 58 1.19 -15.69 1.54
CA ALA A 58 1.84 -16.26 2.72
C ALA A 58 1.74 -15.30 3.93
N GLN A 59 1.98 -14.01 3.72
CA GLN A 59 1.85 -13.00 4.78
C GLN A 59 0.39 -12.85 5.24
N LYS A 60 -0.60 -12.92 4.34
CA LYS A 60 -2.02 -12.93 4.72
C LYS A 60 -2.34 -14.11 5.62
N GLN A 61 -1.90 -15.31 5.25
CA GLN A 61 -2.10 -16.52 6.05
C GLN A 61 -1.47 -16.39 7.44
N THR A 62 -0.22 -15.90 7.51
CA THR A 62 0.47 -15.64 8.78
C THR A 62 -0.28 -14.61 9.63
N LEU A 63 -0.74 -13.52 9.02
CA LEU A 63 -1.46 -12.45 9.70
C LEU A 63 -2.79 -12.98 10.28
N PHE A 64 -3.61 -13.65 9.48
CA PHE A 64 -4.91 -14.14 9.92
C PHE A 64 -4.79 -15.23 10.98
N ALA A 65 -3.89 -16.20 10.79
CA ALA A 65 -3.63 -17.21 11.81
C ALA A 65 -3.13 -16.60 13.12
N GLY A 66 -2.27 -15.58 13.04
CA GLY A 66 -1.79 -14.86 14.22
C GLY A 66 -2.89 -14.08 14.94
N LEU A 67 -3.77 -13.40 14.20
CA LEU A 67 -4.91 -12.68 14.77
C LEU A 67 -5.88 -13.63 15.49
N ASP A 68 -6.16 -14.79 14.91
CA ASP A 68 -7.02 -15.82 15.52
C ASP A 68 -6.40 -16.40 16.80
N GLU A 69 -5.08 -16.61 16.78
CA GLU A 69 -4.36 -17.10 17.94
C GLU A 69 -4.35 -16.10 19.10
N ILE A 70 -4.24 -14.79 18.80
CA ILE A 70 -4.41 -13.74 19.81
C ILE A 70 -5.82 -13.77 20.39
N ASP A 71 -6.85 -13.83 19.54
CA ASP A 71 -8.26 -13.84 19.96
C ASP A 71 -8.54 -14.99 20.95
N ARG A 72 -8.11 -16.21 20.58
CA ARG A 72 -8.26 -17.41 21.41
C ARG A 72 -7.58 -17.27 22.78
N ARG A 73 -6.42 -16.60 22.84
CA ARG A 73 -5.69 -16.37 24.10
C ARG A 73 -6.39 -15.33 24.98
N LEU A 74 -6.92 -14.26 24.40
CA LEU A 74 -7.64 -13.23 25.15
C LEU A 74 -8.96 -13.76 25.74
N GLN A 75 -9.60 -14.74 25.08
CA GLN A 75 -10.81 -15.38 25.60
C GLN A 75 -10.54 -16.32 26.79
N THR A 76 -9.34 -16.89 26.89
CA THR A 76 -9.03 -17.93 27.88
C THR A 76 -8.37 -17.40 29.15
N ARG A 77 -7.86 -16.16 29.15
CA ARG A 77 -7.11 -15.59 30.27
C ARG A 77 -7.47 -14.13 30.51
N THR A 78 -7.56 -13.73 31.77
CA THR A 78 -7.61 -12.31 32.14
C THR A 78 -6.20 -11.70 31.98
N GLY A 79 -5.95 -11.10 30.82
CA GLY A 79 -4.72 -10.37 30.52
C GLY A 79 -3.81 -11.02 29.47
N ALA A 80 -3.01 -10.18 28.80
CA ALA A 80 -2.13 -10.59 27.72
C ALA A 80 -0.95 -11.44 28.22
N SER A 81 -0.84 -12.68 27.73
CA SER A 81 0.35 -13.52 27.95
C SER A 81 1.56 -12.96 27.20
N ASP A 82 2.77 -13.35 27.61
CA ASP A 82 3.99 -12.87 26.94
C ASP A 82 4.10 -13.38 25.51
N GLU A 83 3.57 -14.57 25.22
CA GLU A 83 3.45 -15.07 23.85
C GLU A 83 2.46 -14.25 23.03
N ALA A 84 1.34 -13.80 23.62
CA ALA A 84 0.38 -12.94 22.92
C ALA A 84 1.00 -11.58 22.61
N LYS A 85 1.79 -11.01 23.53
CA LYS A 85 2.55 -9.77 23.29
C LYS A 85 3.58 -9.93 22.19
N LYS A 86 4.32 -11.05 22.19
CA LYS A 86 5.29 -11.34 21.12
C LYS A 86 4.59 -11.45 19.77
N LEU A 87 3.49 -12.19 19.70
CA LEU A 87 2.71 -12.33 18.47
C LEU A 87 2.17 -10.97 17.99
N GLN A 88 1.65 -10.15 18.90
CA GLN A 88 1.23 -8.78 18.61
C GLN A 88 2.37 -7.93 18.02
N GLN A 89 3.58 -7.99 18.60
CA GLN A 89 4.75 -7.28 18.09
C GLN A 89 5.13 -7.75 16.68
N ASP A 90 5.18 -9.07 16.45
CA ASP A 90 5.51 -9.66 15.15
C ASP A 90 4.49 -9.25 14.07
N LEU A 91 3.20 -9.29 14.40
CA LEU A 91 2.14 -8.87 13.48
C LEU A 91 2.16 -7.36 13.21
N ASN A 92 2.43 -6.52 14.21
CA ASN A 92 2.58 -5.08 14.01
C ASN A 92 3.78 -4.75 13.13
N ALA A 93 4.90 -5.46 13.30
CA ALA A 93 6.07 -5.32 12.44
C ALA A 93 5.75 -5.72 10.99
N LEU A 94 5.00 -6.81 10.80
CA LEU A 94 4.53 -7.24 9.48
C LEU A 94 3.64 -6.18 8.82
N LEU A 95 2.61 -5.70 9.53
CA LEU A 95 1.69 -4.67 9.03
C LEU A 95 2.43 -3.38 8.66
N LEU A 96 3.38 -2.96 9.49
CA LEU A 96 4.21 -1.78 9.23
C LEU A 96 5.05 -1.95 7.97
N GLN A 97 5.73 -3.09 7.82
CA GLN A 97 6.55 -3.39 6.64
C GLN A 97 5.69 -3.38 5.37
N VAL A 98 4.56 -4.10 5.38
CA VAL A 98 3.68 -4.22 4.21
C VAL A 98 3.07 -2.86 3.84
N ALA A 99 2.65 -2.06 4.82
CA ALA A 99 2.15 -0.71 4.57
C ALA A 99 3.23 0.18 3.95
N ALA A 100 4.47 0.12 4.46
CA ALA A 100 5.59 0.88 3.91
C ALA A 100 5.92 0.48 2.46
N ASP A 101 5.89 -0.81 2.16
CA ASP A 101 6.13 -1.35 0.82
C ASP A 101 4.99 -1.00 -0.16
N SER A 102 3.76 -0.85 0.34
CA SER A 102 2.57 -0.50 -0.43
C SER A 102 2.46 1.00 -0.77
N LYS A 103 3.30 1.87 -0.18
CA LYS A 103 3.27 3.31 -0.46
C LYS A 103 3.50 3.60 -1.94
N LEU A 104 2.66 4.46 -2.52
CA LEU A 104 2.82 4.89 -3.91
C LEU A 104 3.87 5.99 -4.02
N ILE A 105 4.75 5.85 -4.99
CA ILE A 105 5.67 6.88 -5.44
C ILE A 105 5.34 7.22 -6.88
N CYS A 106 5.03 8.49 -7.09
CA CYS A 106 4.66 9.02 -8.39
C CYS A 106 5.74 9.95 -8.91
N ARG A 107 6.19 9.72 -10.13
CA ARG A 107 7.11 10.62 -10.85
C ARG A 107 6.49 11.06 -12.18
N ARG A 108 6.89 12.24 -12.64
CA ARG A 108 6.53 12.73 -13.98
C ARG A 108 7.63 12.32 -14.94
N GLU A 109 7.26 11.54 -15.95
CA GLU A 109 8.18 11.10 -16.99
C GLU A 109 7.73 11.64 -18.35
N ARG A 110 8.71 11.94 -19.21
CA ARG A 110 8.47 12.22 -20.63
C ARG A 110 8.84 10.97 -21.41
N GLY A 111 7.89 10.43 -22.17
CA GLY A 111 8.17 9.34 -23.11
C GLY A 111 9.05 9.84 -24.27
N LEU A 112 9.82 8.92 -24.86
CA LEU A 112 10.59 9.23 -26.07
C LEU A 112 9.61 9.65 -27.19
N GLY A 113 9.86 10.80 -27.81
CA GLY A 113 9.02 11.35 -28.88
C GLY A 113 7.79 12.16 -28.44
N SER A 114 7.54 12.31 -27.13
CA SER A 114 6.49 13.20 -26.60
C SER A 114 7.08 14.26 -25.68
N ASN A 115 6.72 15.53 -25.89
CA ASN A 115 7.10 16.62 -24.98
C ASN A 115 6.13 16.76 -23.78
N ILE A 116 5.01 16.01 -23.80
CA ILE A 116 4.01 16.06 -22.73
C ILE A 116 4.41 15.07 -21.62
N PRO A 117 4.68 15.54 -20.39
CA PRO A 117 5.00 14.66 -19.28
C PRO A 117 3.75 13.96 -18.74
N THR A 118 3.84 12.66 -18.52
CA THR A 118 2.80 11.82 -17.89
C THR A 118 3.19 11.46 -16.46
N ARG A 119 2.20 11.30 -15.58
CA ARG A 119 2.44 10.85 -14.20
C ARG A 119 2.39 9.33 -14.14
N ILE A 120 3.48 8.71 -13.71
CA ILE A 120 3.60 7.27 -13.51
C ILE A 120 3.74 7.02 -12.01
N CYS A 121 2.88 6.18 -11.45
CA CYS A 121 2.88 5.80 -10.05
C CYS A 121 3.16 4.31 -9.91
N MET A 122 3.99 3.94 -8.94
CA MET A 122 4.30 2.56 -8.59
C MET A 122 4.50 2.45 -7.08
N THR A 123 4.37 1.25 -6.51
CA THR A 123 4.63 1.03 -5.09
C THR A 123 6.13 1.08 -4.77
N VAL A 124 6.47 1.25 -3.50
CA VAL A 124 7.87 1.16 -3.03
C VAL A 124 8.46 -0.21 -3.36
N ALA A 125 7.72 -1.29 -3.10
CA ALA A 125 8.18 -2.64 -3.43
C ALA A 125 8.33 -2.86 -4.94
N ALA A 126 7.42 -2.36 -5.77
CA ALA A 126 7.56 -2.45 -7.22
C ALA A 126 8.83 -1.75 -7.72
N ARG A 127 9.15 -0.58 -7.18
CA ARG A 127 10.38 0.13 -7.54
C ARG A 127 11.64 -0.64 -7.13
N LYS A 128 11.69 -1.17 -5.91
CA LYS A 128 12.82 -2.01 -5.45
C LYS A 128 13.04 -3.19 -6.41
N ARG A 129 11.95 -3.88 -6.80
CA ARG A 129 12.01 -4.98 -7.78
C ARG A 129 12.54 -4.53 -9.14
N GLN A 130 12.16 -3.34 -9.62
CA GLN A 130 12.70 -2.78 -10.87
C GLN A 130 14.20 -2.47 -10.77
N GLU A 131 14.62 -1.84 -9.68
CA GLU A 131 16.03 -1.51 -9.43
C GLU A 131 16.90 -2.78 -9.34
N GLU A 132 16.43 -3.80 -8.63
CA GLU A 132 17.09 -5.10 -8.53
C GLU A 132 17.20 -5.81 -9.90
N ALA A 133 16.13 -5.76 -10.71
CA ALA A 133 16.13 -6.36 -12.05
C ALA A 133 17.16 -5.68 -12.97
N MET A 134 17.20 -4.35 -12.98
CA MET A 134 18.19 -3.59 -13.77
C MET A 134 19.63 -3.92 -13.33
N SER A 135 19.89 -3.97 -12.02
CA SER A 135 21.22 -4.31 -11.49
C SER A 135 21.67 -5.71 -11.91
N LYS A 136 20.76 -6.70 -11.88
CA LYS A 136 21.07 -8.07 -12.31
C LYS A 136 21.35 -8.15 -13.81
N ASP A 137 20.60 -7.41 -14.62
CA ASP A 137 20.81 -7.37 -16.07
C ASP A 137 22.15 -6.74 -16.44
N ASP A 138 22.53 -5.65 -15.78
CA ASP A 138 23.83 -5.01 -15.99
C ASP A 138 24.99 -5.92 -15.58
N LEU A 139 24.88 -6.61 -14.44
CA LEU A 139 25.85 -7.62 -14.02
C LEU A 139 25.93 -8.76 -15.04
N ARG A 140 24.78 -9.27 -15.52
CA ARG A 140 24.72 -10.32 -16.53
C ARG A 140 25.37 -9.88 -17.84
N ARG A 141 25.19 -8.64 -18.29
CA ARG A 141 25.86 -8.09 -19.48
C ARG A 141 27.37 -8.02 -19.31
N GLN A 142 27.86 -7.62 -18.14
CA GLN A 142 29.29 -7.59 -17.83
C GLN A 142 29.89 -9.00 -17.88
N LEU A 143 29.22 -9.98 -17.27
CA LEU A 143 29.67 -11.38 -17.26
C LEU A 143 29.55 -12.05 -18.65
N ALA A 144 28.53 -11.69 -19.42
CA ALA A 144 28.31 -12.18 -20.79
C ALA A 144 29.23 -11.52 -21.83
N SER A 145 30.10 -10.60 -21.41
CA SER A 145 31.17 -10.06 -22.25
C SER A 145 32.55 -10.65 -21.87
N PRO A 146 32.79 -11.97 -21.98
CA PRO A 146 34.14 -12.50 -21.91
C PRO A 146 34.82 -12.27 -23.27
N ASN A 147 35.77 -11.34 -23.32
CA ASN A 147 36.59 -10.94 -24.47
C ASN A 147 36.03 -9.82 -25.36
N GLY A 148 36.22 -8.58 -24.88
CA GLY A 148 36.62 -7.46 -25.73
C GLY A 148 38.07 -7.10 -25.41
N SER A 149 39.03 -7.90 -25.88
CA SER A 149 40.41 -7.47 -26.08
C SER A 149 40.48 -6.75 -27.43
N GLY A 150 41.06 -5.55 -27.48
CA GLY A 150 41.47 -4.92 -28.74
C GLY A 150 41.09 -3.44 -28.87
N GLY A 151 42.06 -2.57 -28.60
CA GLY A 151 42.01 -1.12 -28.78
C GLY A 151 43.17 -0.46 -28.06
#